data_AF-A0A427XUV0-F1
#
_entry.id   AF-A0A427XUV0-F1
#
_cell.length_a   1.000
_cell.length_b   1.000
_cell.length_c   1.000
_cell.angle_alpha   90.00
_cell.angle_beta   90.00
_cell.angle_gamma   90.00
#
_symmetry.space_group_name_H-M   'P 1'
#
loop_
_entity.id
_entity.type
_entity.pdbx_description
1 polymer ?
#
loop_
_entity_poly.entity_id
_entity_poly.type
_entity_poly.pdbx_seq_one_letter_code
_entity_poly.pdbx_strand_id
1 'polypeptide(L)'
;MDCPAVDIHQALLEVTQRAENAPLEDRLGILHQDGAVALNAAKAMYCQQASILEDNERSLDTALVCTTVPDLMFQVPTLACLEERSQDLQNQRQQNNHNKNLATEYLSNIKPFELVIAAEEKALVQLIKSRDAVLQPPTDVASHNSATPVARRTRRSLLQLQTGLDEANAKVDDKTMYVAYIQERYLFDTRYGVVVAECATDRNSIIDRMMIKIEKLRSWHLATP
;
A
#
# COMPACT_ATOMS: atom_id res chain seq x y z
N MET A 1 -3.01 -14.46 -22.67
CA MET A 1 -3.77 -14.24 -21.43
C MET A 1 -3.08 -13.11 -20.72
N ASP A 2 -3.68 -11.92 -20.72
CA ASP A 2 -3.11 -10.76 -20.04
C ASP A 2 -3.03 -11.05 -18.54
N CYS A 3 -1.89 -10.71 -17.95
CA CYS A 3 -1.56 -11.10 -16.59
C CYS A 3 -2.32 -10.17 -15.62
N PRO A 4 -3.33 -10.65 -14.86
CA PRO A 4 -4.14 -9.81 -13.97
C PRO A 4 -3.31 -9.10 -12.88
N ALA A 5 -2.07 -9.54 -12.66
CA ALA A 5 -1.13 -8.90 -11.73
C ALA A 5 -0.66 -7.51 -12.18
N VAL A 6 -0.58 -7.26 -13.49
CA VAL A 6 -0.24 -5.94 -14.04
C VAL A 6 -1.38 -4.96 -13.81
N ASP A 7 -2.62 -5.40 -14.01
CA ASP A 7 -3.81 -4.58 -13.83
C ASP A 7 -4.02 -4.14 -12.38
N ILE A 8 -3.64 -4.97 -11.39
CA ILE A 8 -3.80 -4.62 -9.97
C ILE A 8 -2.72 -3.65 -9.46
N HIS A 9 -1.45 -3.83 -9.87
CA HIS A 9 -0.41 -2.85 -9.56
C HIS A 9 -0.75 -1.48 -10.14
N GLN A 10 -1.24 -1.49 -11.39
CA GLN A 10 -1.69 -0.29 -12.08
C GLN A 10 -2.89 0.34 -11.39
N ALA A 11 -3.89 -0.44 -10.95
CA ALA A 11 -5.04 0.06 -10.21
C ALA A 11 -4.65 0.74 -8.88
N LEU A 12 -3.66 0.20 -8.16
CA LEU A 12 -3.17 0.80 -6.91
C LEU A 12 -2.40 2.10 -7.17
N LEU A 13 -1.61 2.16 -8.24
CA LEU A 13 -0.96 3.38 -8.71
C LEU A 13 -1.97 4.43 -9.15
N GLU A 14 -3.06 4.03 -9.79
CA GLU A 14 -4.13 4.94 -10.20
C GLU A 14 -4.88 5.52 -8.99
N VAL A 15 -5.13 4.73 -7.94
CA VAL A 15 -5.73 5.25 -6.71
C VAL A 15 -4.85 6.33 -6.08
N THR A 16 -3.55 6.08 -5.96
CA THR A 16 -2.61 7.07 -5.38
C THR A 16 -2.50 8.32 -6.25
N GLN A 17 -2.38 8.19 -7.57
CA GLN A 17 -2.34 9.34 -8.48
C GLN A 17 -3.63 10.15 -8.47
N ARG A 18 -4.81 9.49 -8.41
CA ARG A 18 -6.09 10.20 -8.31
C ARG A 18 -6.20 10.96 -6.99
N ALA A 19 -5.77 10.37 -5.88
CA ALA A 19 -5.76 11.05 -4.59
C ALA A 19 -4.81 12.26 -4.58
N GLU A 20 -3.65 12.17 -5.22
CA GLU A 20 -2.72 13.30 -5.36
C GLU A 20 -3.27 14.45 -6.19
N ASN A 21 -4.03 14.14 -7.24
CA ASN A 21 -4.58 15.12 -8.17
C ASN A 21 -5.95 15.68 -7.74
N ALA A 22 -6.56 15.12 -6.70
CA ALA A 22 -7.84 15.59 -6.18
C ALA A 22 -7.69 16.84 -5.27
N PRO A 23 -8.78 17.62 -5.08
CA PRO A 23 -8.88 18.63 -4.03
C PRO A 23 -8.58 18.01 -2.66
N LEU A 24 -8.05 18.81 -1.73
CA LEU A 24 -7.55 18.32 -0.43
C LEU A 24 -8.65 17.59 0.37
N GLU A 25 -9.87 18.08 0.25
CA GLU A 25 -11.10 17.60 0.89
C GLU A 25 -11.45 16.16 0.49
N ASP A 26 -11.18 15.81 -0.76
CA ASP A 26 -11.58 14.52 -1.34
C ASP A 26 -10.51 13.43 -1.20
N ARG A 27 -9.24 13.81 -0.97
CA ARG A 27 -8.09 12.88 -1.02
C ARG A 27 -8.21 11.76 0.00
N LEU A 28 -8.63 12.10 1.21
CA LEU A 28 -8.83 11.13 2.30
C LEU A 28 -9.92 10.14 1.93
N GLY A 29 -11.04 10.61 1.37
CA GLY A 29 -12.13 9.76 0.92
C GLY A 29 -11.69 8.77 -0.15
N ILE A 30 -10.89 9.22 -1.13
CA ILE A 30 -10.35 8.36 -2.19
C ILE A 30 -9.46 7.25 -1.62
N LEU A 31 -8.52 7.57 -0.72
CA LEU A 31 -7.64 6.55 -0.14
C LEU A 31 -8.39 5.58 0.77
N HIS A 32 -9.35 6.06 1.56
CA HIS A 32 -10.12 5.20 2.46
C HIS A 32 -11.07 4.26 1.73
N GLN A 33 -11.77 4.73 0.69
CA GLN A 33 -12.75 3.90 -0.02
C GLN A 33 -12.08 3.10 -1.13
N ASP A 34 -11.47 3.80 -2.09
CA ASP A 34 -10.95 3.16 -3.29
C ASP A 34 -9.63 2.45 -3.00
N GLY A 35 -8.82 2.97 -2.07
CA GLY A 35 -7.62 2.28 -1.59
C GLY A 35 -7.95 0.98 -0.87
N ALA A 36 -8.90 0.98 0.08
CA ALA A 36 -9.30 -0.26 0.76
C ALA A 36 -9.81 -1.33 -0.22
N VAL A 37 -10.61 -0.93 -1.22
CA VAL A 37 -11.09 -1.83 -2.28
C VAL A 37 -9.92 -2.39 -3.08
N ALA A 38 -8.99 -1.54 -3.52
CA ALA A 38 -7.84 -1.97 -4.32
C ALA A 38 -6.91 -2.92 -3.55
N LEU A 39 -6.65 -2.67 -2.26
CA LEU A 39 -5.88 -3.56 -1.39
C LEU A 39 -6.55 -4.93 -1.22
N ASN A 40 -7.87 -4.95 -1.01
CA ASN A 40 -8.61 -6.20 -0.86
C ASN A 40 -8.62 -7.01 -2.17
N ALA A 41 -8.78 -6.34 -3.32
CA ALA A 41 -8.68 -6.96 -4.63
C ALA A 41 -7.29 -7.56 -4.87
N ALA A 42 -6.23 -6.81 -4.51
CA ALA A 42 -4.86 -7.31 -4.59
C ALA A 42 -4.67 -8.57 -3.73
N LYS A 43 -5.05 -8.52 -2.46
CA LYS A 43 -4.95 -9.67 -1.55
C LYS A 43 -5.71 -10.89 -2.09
N ALA A 44 -6.93 -10.70 -2.60
CA ALA A 44 -7.73 -11.80 -3.16
C ALA A 44 -7.06 -12.44 -4.39
N MET A 45 -6.55 -11.63 -5.32
CA MET A 45 -5.76 -12.15 -6.45
C MET A 45 -4.53 -12.91 -5.96
N TYR A 46 -3.84 -12.37 -4.93
CA TYR A 46 -2.65 -13.00 -4.42
C TYR A 46 -2.94 -14.40 -3.83
N CYS A 47 -4.01 -14.51 -3.06
CA CYS A 47 -4.49 -15.78 -2.52
C CYS A 47 -4.92 -16.76 -3.62
N GLN A 48 -5.63 -16.31 -4.65
CA GLN A 48 -6.10 -17.18 -5.73
C GLN A 48 -4.93 -17.84 -6.49
N GLN A 49 -3.92 -17.05 -6.85
CA GLN A 49 -2.73 -17.57 -7.54
C GLN A 49 -1.93 -18.54 -6.66
N ALA A 50 -1.87 -18.31 -5.34
CA ALA A 50 -1.25 -19.26 -4.41
C ALA A 50 -2.02 -20.59 -4.37
N SER A 51 -3.35 -20.55 -4.27
CA SER A 51 -4.21 -21.75 -4.33
C SER A 51 -3.98 -22.57 -5.60
N ILE A 52 -3.85 -21.90 -6.76
CA ILE A 52 -3.56 -22.57 -8.03
C ILE A 52 -2.21 -23.30 -7.95
N LEU A 53 -1.18 -22.69 -7.36
CA LEU A 53 0.12 -23.34 -7.17
C LEU A 53 0.03 -24.54 -6.22
N GLU A 54 -0.71 -24.43 -5.13
CA GLU A 54 -0.94 -25.54 -4.19
C GLU A 54 -1.67 -26.72 -4.84
N ASP A 55 -2.71 -26.47 -5.64
CA ASP A 55 -3.43 -27.54 -6.35
C ASP A 55 -2.55 -28.23 -7.39
N ASN A 56 -1.69 -27.45 -8.06
CA ASN A 56 -0.68 -28.02 -8.95
C ASN A 56 0.36 -28.84 -8.18
N GLU A 57 0.76 -28.39 -6.99
CA GLU A 57 1.67 -29.13 -6.11
C GLU A 57 1.05 -30.49 -5.71
N ARG A 58 -0.22 -30.52 -5.32
CA ARG A 58 -0.96 -31.76 -5.01
C ARG A 58 -1.06 -32.70 -6.20
N SER A 59 -1.19 -32.14 -7.41
CA SER A 59 -1.24 -32.93 -8.63
C SER A 59 0.09 -33.64 -8.90
N LEU A 60 1.22 -32.98 -8.62
CA LEU A 60 2.56 -33.60 -8.67
C LEU A 60 2.75 -34.67 -7.59
N ASP A 61 2.23 -34.45 -6.38
CA ASP A 61 2.24 -35.47 -5.32
C ASP A 61 1.47 -36.72 -5.74
N THR A 62 0.30 -36.53 -6.35
CA THR A 62 -0.50 -37.64 -6.86
C THR A 62 0.25 -38.41 -7.94
N ALA A 63 0.87 -37.70 -8.90
CA ALA A 63 1.69 -38.32 -9.94
C ALA A 63 2.87 -39.12 -9.36
N LEU A 64 3.51 -38.62 -8.30
CA LEU A 64 4.58 -39.33 -7.61
C LEU A 64 4.07 -40.63 -6.97
N VAL A 65 2.89 -40.63 -6.36
CA VAL A 65 2.29 -41.86 -5.83
C VAL A 65 2.02 -42.87 -6.96
N CYS A 66 1.52 -42.42 -8.12
CA CYS A 66 1.26 -43.28 -9.28
C CYS A 66 2.52 -44.00 -9.80
N THR A 67 3.73 -43.45 -9.59
CA THR A 67 4.99 -44.15 -9.94
C THR A 67 5.22 -45.44 -9.14
N THR A 68 4.58 -45.56 -7.97
CA THR A 68 4.73 -46.72 -7.07
C THR A 68 3.66 -47.78 -7.28
N VAL A 69 2.61 -47.47 -8.06
CA VAL A 69 1.48 -48.37 -8.34
C VAL A 69 1.51 -48.76 -9.82
N PRO A 70 1.89 -50.01 -10.18
CA PRO A 70 2.05 -50.43 -11.58
C PRO A 70 0.84 -50.14 -12.46
N ASP A 71 -0.36 -50.39 -11.94
CA ASP A 71 -1.61 -50.19 -12.68
C ASP A 71 -1.95 -48.72 -12.96
N LEU A 72 -1.27 -47.76 -12.32
CA LEU A 72 -1.51 -46.33 -12.48
C LEU A 72 -0.34 -45.58 -13.15
N MET A 73 0.70 -46.29 -13.61
CA MET A 73 1.89 -45.66 -14.21
C MET A 73 1.57 -44.82 -15.46
N PHE A 74 0.49 -45.14 -16.18
CA PHE A 74 0.04 -44.35 -17.33
C PHE A 74 -0.48 -42.95 -16.96
N GLN A 75 -0.78 -42.71 -15.67
CA GLN A 75 -1.20 -41.41 -15.15
C GLN A 75 -0.01 -40.50 -14.83
N VAL A 76 1.22 -41.02 -14.89
CA VAL A 76 2.44 -40.23 -14.70
C VAL A 76 2.65 -39.32 -15.93
N PRO A 77 2.81 -38.00 -15.73
CA PRO A 77 3.06 -37.06 -16.84
C PRO A 77 4.30 -37.44 -17.65
N THR A 78 4.29 -37.22 -18.97
CA THR A 78 5.45 -37.50 -19.84
C THR A 78 6.63 -36.57 -19.55
N LEU A 79 7.84 -36.96 -19.96
CA LEU A 79 9.04 -36.14 -19.79
C LEU A 79 8.89 -34.73 -20.41
N ALA A 80 8.31 -34.63 -21.62
CA ALA A 80 8.06 -33.36 -22.29
C ALA A 80 7.15 -32.44 -21.46
N CYS A 81 6.07 -32.97 -20.86
CA CYS A 81 5.20 -32.18 -19.99
C CYS A 81 5.92 -31.71 -18.73
N LEU A 82 6.83 -32.52 -18.17
CA LEU A 82 7.64 -32.13 -17.01
C LEU A 82 8.67 -31.05 -17.34
N GLU A 83 9.21 -31.04 -18.56
CA GLU A 83 10.10 -30.00 -19.08
C GLU A 83 9.37 -28.67 -19.26
N GLU A 84 8.24 -28.68 -19.96
CA GLU A 84 7.36 -27.52 -20.12
C GLU A 84 6.97 -26.95 -18.75
N ARG A 85 6.53 -27.81 -17.83
CA ARG A 85 6.10 -27.36 -16.50
C ARG A 85 7.21 -26.74 -15.67
N SER A 86 8.42 -27.27 -15.78
CA SER A 86 9.60 -26.71 -15.11
C SER A 86 9.94 -25.33 -15.65
N GLN A 87 9.82 -25.12 -16.97
CA GLN A 87 10.06 -23.81 -17.57
C GLN A 87 9.02 -22.79 -17.10
N ASP A 88 7.75 -23.18 -17.05
CA ASP A 88 6.67 -22.32 -16.53
C ASP A 88 6.92 -21.91 -15.08
N LEU A 89 7.30 -22.84 -14.22
CA LEU A 89 7.61 -22.56 -12.82
C LEU A 89 8.81 -21.61 -12.68
N GLN A 90 9.83 -21.73 -13.55
CA GLN A 90 10.94 -20.79 -13.57
C GLN A 90 10.49 -19.38 -13.97
N ASN A 91 9.66 -19.25 -15.00
CA ASN A 91 9.10 -17.98 -15.44
C ASN A 91 8.27 -17.33 -14.30
N GLN A 92 7.42 -18.11 -13.64
CA GLN A 92 6.63 -17.64 -12.49
C GLN A 92 7.51 -17.22 -11.30
N ARG A 93 8.61 -17.95 -11.03
CA ARG A 93 9.57 -17.57 -9.98
C ARG A 93 10.24 -16.23 -10.29
N GLN A 94 10.65 -16.02 -11.54
CA GLN A 94 11.22 -14.74 -11.97
C GLN A 94 10.22 -13.60 -11.79
N GLN A 95 8.95 -13.81 -12.16
CA GLN A 95 7.90 -12.81 -11.95
C GLN A 95 7.63 -12.53 -10.46
N ASN A 96 7.57 -13.56 -9.61
CA ASN A 96 7.42 -13.38 -8.16
C ASN A 96 8.61 -12.61 -7.56
N ASN A 97 9.83 -12.89 -8.00
CA ASN A 97 11.02 -12.16 -7.57
C ASN A 97 10.98 -10.70 -8.02
N HIS A 98 10.52 -10.44 -9.26
CA HIS A 98 10.33 -9.08 -9.74
C HIS A 98 9.31 -8.31 -8.88
N ASN A 99 8.15 -8.90 -8.60
CA ASN A 99 7.14 -8.31 -7.72
C ASN A 99 7.66 -8.07 -6.30
N LYS A 100 8.46 -8.99 -5.77
CA LYS A 100 9.11 -8.84 -4.45
C LYS A 100 10.09 -7.67 -4.43
N ASN A 101 10.87 -7.49 -5.49
CA ASN A 101 11.80 -6.38 -5.62
C ASN A 101 11.06 -5.05 -5.70
N LEU A 102 10.00 -4.98 -6.52
CA LEU A 102 9.11 -3.82 -6.57
C LEU A 102 8.54 -3.49 -5.18
N ALA A 103 8.01 -4.48 -4.46
CA ALA A 103 7.51 -4.28 -3.10
C ALA A 103 8.59 -3.75 -2.14
N THR A 104 9.82 -4.24 -2.27
CA THR A 104 10.96 -3.75 -1.48
C THR A 104 11.31 -2.30 -1.82
N GLU A 105 11.25 -1.93 -3.10
CA GLU A 105 11.43 -0.56 -3.57
C GLU A 105 10.34 0.36 -3.00
N TYR A 106 9.07 -0.03 -3.09
CA TYR A 106 7.96 0.69 -2.45
C TYR A 106 8.18 0.85 -0.95
N LEU A 107 8.54 -0.22 -0.24
CA LEU A 107 8.83 -0.16 1.21
C LEU A 107 10.02 0.77 1.53
N SER A 108 11.02 0.86 0.65
CA SER A 108 12.15 1.77 0.83
C SER A 108 11.77 3.25 0.63
N ASN A 109 10.79 3.51 -0.23
CA ASN A 109 10.25 4.84 -0.54
C ASN A 109 9.30 5.39 0.53
N ILE A 110 9.10 4.63 1.62
CA ILE A 110 8.16 4.97 2.69
C ILE A 110 8.79 5.85 3.79
N LYS A 111 10.10 5.75 4.01
CA LYS A 111 10.83 6.57 5.02
C LYS A 111 10.69 8.09 4.83
N PRO A 112 10.72 8.64 3.59
CA PRO A 112 10.47 10.05 3.37
C PRO A 112 9.12 10.52 3.91
N PHE A 113 8.06 9.71 3.86
CA PHE A 113 6.76 10.10 4.38
C PHE A 113 6.77 10.25 5.91
N GLU A 114 7.50 9.41 6.65
CA GLU A 114 7.64 9.56 8.11
C GLU A 114 8.29 10.91 8.48
N LEU A 115 9.31 11.31 7.72
CA LEU A 115 9.97 12.59 7.89
C LEU A 115 9.05 13.76 7.55
N VAL A 116 8.25 13.64 6.48
CA VAL A 116 7.27 14.66 6.10
C VAL A 116 6.18 14.77 7.17
N ILE A 117 5.63 13.67 7.67
CA ILE A 117 4.63 13.68 8.74
C ILE A 117 5.19 14.42 9.97
N ALA A 118 6.39 14.06 10.43
CA ALA A 118 7.00 14.68 11.61
C ALA A 118 7.28 16.19 11.40
N ALA A 119 7.73 16.58 10.19
CA ALA A 119 7.95 17.98 9.86
C ALA A 119 6.64 18.79 9.86
N GLU A 120 5.58 18.21 9.30
CA GLU A 120 4.29 18.87 9.15
C GLU A 120 3.50 18.93 10.46
N GLU A 121 3.61 17.91 11.32
CA GLU A 121 3.11 17.96 12.69
C GLU A 121 3.79 19.06 13.50
N LYS A 122 5.12 19.22 13.36
CA LYS A 122 5.84 20.33 14.00
C LYS A 122 5.35 21.68 13.51
N ALA A 123 5.09 21.82 12.21
CA ALA A 123 4.52 23.04 11.63
C ALA A 123 3.10 23.31 12.15
N LEU A 124 2.26 22.27 12.26
CA LEU A 124 0.92 22.36 12.83
C LEU A 124 0.95 22.85 14.29
N VAL A 125 1.86 22.30 15.11
CA VAL A 125 2.05 22.76 16.50
C VAL A 125 2.46 24.23 16.56
N GLN A 126 3.31 24.70 15.64
CA GLN A 126 3.67 26.12 15.57
C GLN A 126 2.50 27.01 15.16
N LEU A 127 1.66 26.57 14.22
CA LEU A 127 0.45 27.27 13.81
C LEU A 127 -0.59 27.34 14.93
N ILE A 128 -0.77 26.27 15.69
CA ILE A 128 -1.64 26.26 16.87
C ILE A 128 -1.15 27.28 17.90
N LYS A 129 0.16 27.32 18.17
CA LYS A 129 0.76 28.31 19.10
C LYS A 129 0.58 29.74 18.62
N SER A 130 0.75 30.01 17.33
CA SER A 130 0.56 31.36 16.79
C SER A 130 -0.90 31.78 16.80
N ARG A 131 -1.84 30.87 16.51
CA ARG A 131 -3.28 31.08 16.71
C ARG A 131 -3.60 31.43 18.17
N ASP A 132 -3.09 30.64 19.12
CA ASP A 132 -3.34 30.86 20.54
C ASP A 132 -2.76 32.20 21.03
N ALA A 133 -1.65 32.68 20.44
CA ALA A 133 -1.11 34.01 20.70
C ALA A 133 -2.03 35.13 20.17
N VAL A 134 -2.73 34.92 19.04
CA VAL A 134 -3.75 35.87 18.53
C VAL A 134 -5.00 35.89 19.41
N LEU A 135 -5.34 34.75 20.03
CA LEU A 135 -6.47 34.62 20.97
C LEU A 135 -6.21 35.29 22.33
N GLN A 136 -4.95 35.54 22.70
CA GLN A 136 -4.66 36.22 23.95
C GLN A 136 -5.16 37.67 23.88
N PRO A 137 -6.03 38.11 24.82
CA PRO A 137 -6.44 39.49 24.88
C PRO A 137 -5.21 40.36 25.11
N PRO A 138 -5.15 41.58 24.54
CA PRO A 138 -4.03 42.48 24.78
C PRO A 138 -3.86 42.70 26.28
N THR A 139 -2.75 42.20 26.84
CA THR A 139 -2.32 42.52 28.19
C THR A 139 -2.07 44.02 28.28
N ASP A 140 -2.81 44.65 29.18
CA ASP A 140 -2.86 46.09 29.45
C ASP A 140 -3.39 47.01 28.34
N VAL A 141 -4.69 47.27 28.39
CA VAL A 141 -5.19 48.64 28.23
C VAL A 141 -6.19 48.96 29.35
N ALA A 142 -5.67 49.18 30.55
CA ALA A 142 -6.44 49.87 31.58
C ALA A 142 -6.65 51.33 31.13
N SER A 143 -7.86 51.69 30.70
CA SER A 143 -8.67 52.71 31.38
C SER A 143 -9.88 53.14 30.55
N HIS A 144 -10.94 53.38 31.30
CA HIS A 144 -12.30 53.66 30.89
C HIS A 144 -12.52 55.06 30.29
N ASN A 145 -13.58 55.14 29.48
CA ASN A 145 -14.52 56.26 29.34
C ASN A 145 -14.02 57.58 28.71
N SER A 146 -14.08 57.66 27.38
CA SER A 146 -14.68 58.82 26.70
C SER A 146 -15.08 58.44 25.27
N ALA A 147 -16.19 58.98 24.78
CA ALA A 147 -16.64 58.80 23.41
C ALA A 147 -15.70 59.53 22.44
N THR A 148 -14.62 58.87 22.03
CA THR A 148 -13.54 59.46 21.20
C THR A 148 -12.97 58.42 20.22
N PRO A 149 -12.12 58.82 19.24
CA PRO A 149 -11.53 57.97 18.18
C PRO A 149 -10.93 56.63 18.64
N VAL A 150 -10.65 56.49 19.93
CA VAL A 150 -10.21 55.26 20.59
C VAL A 150 -11.22 54.13 20.42
N ALA A 151 -12.53 54.33 20.65
CA ALA A 151 -13.53 53.27 20.49
C ALA A 151 -13.65 52.78 19.03
N ARG A 152 -13.48 53.69 18.06
CA ARG A 152 -13.40 53.34 16.63
C ARG A 152 -12.12 52.56 16.31
N ARG A 153 -10.98 52.93 16.92
CA ARG A 153 -9.73 52.16 16.81
C ARG A 153 -9.86 50.78 17.44
N THR A 154 -10.39 50.67 18.66
CA THR A 154 -10.61 49.40 19.34
C THR A 154 -11.53 48.49 18.53
N ARG A 155 -12.64 49.00 17.98
CA ARG A 155 -13.51 48.20 17.10
C ARG A 155 -12.80 47.76 15.81
N ARG A 156 -11.98 48.61 15.19
CA ARG A 156 -11.17 48.23 14.01
C ARG A 156 -10.12 47.17 14.38
N SER A 157 -9.46 47.30 15.53
CA SER A 157 -8.49 46.32 16.02
C SER A 157 -9.15 44.98 16.36
N LEU A 158 -10.35 44.98 16.97
CA LEU A 158 -11.12 43.76 17.22
C LEU A 158 -11.56 43.07 15.93
N LEU A 159 -11.99 43.83 14.92
CA LEU A 159 -12.31 43.28 13.59
C LEU A 159 -11.08 42.68 12.91
N GLN A 160 -9.92 43.35 13.00
CA GLN A 160 -8.66 42.82 12.45
C GLN A 160 -8.21 41.54 13.17
N LEU A 161 -8.38 41.48 14.49
CA LEU A 161 -8.11 40.27 15.28
C LEU A 161 -9.05 39.12 14.90
N GLN A 162 -10.33 39.42 14.68
CA GLN A 162 -11.32 38.42 14.26
C GLN A 162 -10.99 37.84 12.88
N THR A 163 -10.69 38.68 11.88
CA THR A 163 -10.26 38.20 10.56
C THR A 163 -8.96 37.40 10.62
N GLY A 164 -7.98 37.86 11.41
CA GLY A 164 -6.73 37.11 11.62
C GLY A 164 -6.94 35.76 12.31
N LEU A 165 -7.92 35.65 13.20
CA LEU A 165 -8.31 34.39 13.83
C LEU A 165 -8.97 33.43 12.85
N ASP A 166 -9.90 33.92 12.02
CA ASP A 166 -10.58 33.10 11.00
C ASP A 166 -9.57 32.55 9.97
N GLU A 167 -8.61 33.39 9.53
CA GLU A 167 -7.51 32.97 8.65
C GLU A 167 -6.56 31.95 9.32
N ALA A 168 -6.28 32.10 10.61
CA ALA A 168 -5.45 31.16 11.36
C ALA A 168 -6.14 29.81 11.54
N ASN A 169 -7.45 29.81 11.81
CA ASN A 169 -8.26 28.58 11.92
C ASN A 169 -8.30 27.82 10.60
N ALA A 170 -8.59 28.50 9.48
CA ALA A 170 -8.58 27.88 8.15
C ALA A 170 -7.23 27.21 7.83
N LYS A 171 -6.10 27.87 8.17
CA LYS A 171 -4.76 27.29 7.98
C LYS A 171 -4.50 26.07 8.86
N VAL A 172 -5.01 26.05 10.09
CA VAL A 172 -4.90 24.89 10.99
C VAL A 172 -5.73 23.73 10.46
N ASP A 173 -6.94 23.99 9.99
CA ASP A 173 -7.85 22.97 9.45
C ASP A 173 -7.27 22.33 8.18
N ASP A 174 -6.83 23.15 7.21
CA ASP A 174 -6.15 22.69 5.98
C ASP A 174 -4.92 21.83 6.31
N LYS A 175 -4.10 22.30 7.25
CA LYS A 175 -2.86 21.61 7.61
C LYS A 175 -3.14 20.27 8.30
N THR A 176 -4.16 20.21 9.14
CA THR A 176 -4.59 18.99 9.82
C THR A 176 -5.06 17.95 8.81
N MET A 177 -5.86 18.35 7.83
CA MET A 177 -6.33 17.46 6.76
C MET A 177 -5.18 16.93 5.91
N TYR A 178 -4.20 17.78 5.58
CA TYR A 178 -3.02 17.39 4.83
C TYR A 178 -2.16 16.36 5.57
N VAL A 179 -1.94 16.53 6.88
CA VAL A 179 -1.20 15.55 7.71
C VAL A 179 -1.92 14.20 7.72
N ALA A 180 -3.25 14.20 7.95
CA ALA A 180 -4.05 12.99 7.94
C ALA A 180 -3.97 12.26 6.59
N TYR A 181 -4.01 13.00 5.47
CA TYR A 181 -3.86 12.44 4.13
C TYR A 181 -2.52 11.71 3.95
N ILE A 182 -1.40 12.33 4.33
CA ILE A 182 -0.08 11.70 4.17
C ILE A 182 0.05 10.45 5.05
N GLN A 183 -0.48 10.50 6.28
CA GLN A 183 -0.49 9.34 7.18
C GLN A 183 -1.26 8.15 6.59
N GLU A 184 -2.47 8.38 6.06
CA GLU A 184 -3.25 7.33 5.42
C GLU A 184 -2.57 6.77 4.17
N ARG A 185 -1.97 7.64 3.35
CA ARG A 185 -1.19 7.21 2.19
C ARG A 185 -0.01 6.33 2.59
N TYR A 186 0.76 6.74 3.59
CA TYR A 186 1.86 5.96 4.15
C TYR A 186 1.40 4.57 4.59
N LEU A 187 0.28 4.49 5.34
CA LEU A 187 -0.26 3.23 5.83
C LEU A 187 -0.71 2.32 4.68
N PHE A 188 -1.37 2.90 3.67
CA PHE A 188 -1.80 2.21 2.48
C PHE A 188 -0.61 1.60 1.71
N ASP A 189 0.41 2.39 1.38
CA ASP A 189 1.59 1.94 0.64
C ASP A 189 2.38 0.88 1.43
N THR A 190 2.46 1.02 2.76
CA THR A 190 3.12 0.04 3.65
C THR A 190 2.40 -1.30 3.62
N ARG A 191 1.06 -1.30 3.82
CA ARG A 191 0.25 -2.52 3.82
C ARG A 191 0.35 -3.25 2.49
N TYR A 192 0.35 -2.50 1.39
CA TYR A 192 0.55 -3.06 0.07
C TYR A 192 1.90 -3.79 -0.05
N GLY A 193 3.00 -3.09 0.27
CA GLY A 193 4.35 -3.65 0.19
C GLY A 193 4.51 -4.93 1.00
N VAL A 194 3.93 -4.97 2.22
CA VAL A 194 3.94 -6.18 3.07
C VAL A 194 3.21 -7.34 2.41
N VAL A 195 1.96 -7.13 1.94
CA VAL A 195 1.15 -8.20 1.32
C VAL A 195 1.89 -8.80 0.11
N VAL A 196 2.43 -7.97 -0.78
CA VAL A 196 3.13 -8.46 -1.98
C VAL A 196 4.38 -9.25 -1.61
N ALA A 197 5.17 -8.76 -0.66
CA ALA A 197 6.43 -9.41 -0.26
C ALA A 197 6.18 -10.77 0.42
N GLU A 198 5.19 -10.84 1.30
CA GLU A 198 4.77 -12.08 1.96
C GLU A 198 4.25 -13.09 0.94
N CYS A 199 3.30 -12.69 0.09
CA CYS A 199 2.72 -13.57 -0.92
C CYS A 199 3.75 -14.05 -1.95
N ALA A 200 4.69 -13.19 -2.38
CA ALA A 200 5.75 -13.61 -3.29
C ALA A 200 6.70 -14.63 -2.64
N THR A 201 6.99 -14.47 -1.35
CA THR A 201 7.86 -15.40 -0.61
C THR A 201 7.21 -16.77 -0.45
N ASP A 202 5.93 -16.81 -0.06
CA ASP A 202 5.17 -18.06 0.09
C ASP A 202 5.09 -18.84 -1.22
N ARG A 203 4.75 -18.17 -2.33
CA ARG A 203 4.70 -18.81 -3.65
C ARG A 203 6.03 -19.34 -4.12
N ASN A 204 7.13 -18.62 -3.89
CA ASN A 204 8.46 -19.12 -4.23
C ASN A 204 8.77 -20.41 -3.46
N SER A 205 8.35 -20.52 -2.20
CA SER A 205 8.47 -21.76 -1.43
C SER A 205 7.67 -22.91 -2.07
N ILE A 206 6.44 -22.66 -2.52
CA ILE A 206 5.63 -23.66 -3.23
C ILE A 206 6.32 -24.10 -4.52
N ILE A 207 6.80 -23.14 -5.32
CA ILE A 207 7.52 -23.42 -6.58
C ILE A 207 8.77 -24.28 -6.32
N ASP A 208 9.57 -23.95 -5.32
CA ASP A 208 10.78 -24.72 -4.99
C ASP A 208 10.44 -26.17 -4.63
N ARG A 209 9.37 -26.41 -3.87
CA ARG A 209 8.88 -27.78 -3.58
C ARG A 209 8.41 -28.51 -4.84
N MET A 210 7.66 -27.84 -5.71
CA MET A 210 7.18 -28.42 -6.97
C MET A 210 8.34 -28.80 -7.90
N MET A 211 9.38 -27.97 -8.00
CA MET A 211 10.57 -28.24 -8.80
C MET A 211 11.29 -29.52 -8.34
N ILE A 212 11.42 -29.72 -7.02
CA ILE A 212 11.98 -30.96 -6.45
C ILE A 212 11.13 -32.18 -6.85
N LYS A 213 9.79 -32.06 -6.82
CA LYS A 213 8.88 -33.15 -7.21
C LYS A 213 8.98 -33.49 -8.70
N ILE A 214 9.07 -32.47 -9.56
CA ILE A 214 9.30 -32.65 -11.00
C ILE A 214 10.61 -33.41 -11.25
N GLU A 215 11.69 -33.04 -10.55
CA GLU A 215 12.98 -33.70 -10.73
C GLU A 215 12.95 -35.18 -10.31
N LYS A 216 12.18 -35.51 -9.27
CA LYS A 216 11.92 -36.92 -8.89
C LYS A 216 11.17 -37.68 -9.98
N LEU A 217 10.12 -37.09 -10.56
CA LEU A 217 9.36 -37.70 -11.66
C LEU A 217 10.22 -37.90 -12.91
N ARG A 218 11.09 -36.93 -13.24
CA ARG A 218 12.06 -37.06 -14.35
C ARG A 218 13.04 -38.19 -14.13
N SER A 219 13.61 -38.27 -12.92
CA SER A 219 14.56 -39.33 -12.56
C SER A 219 13.92 -40.72 -12.69
N TRP A 220 12.64 -40.85 -12.30
CA TRP A 220 11.87 -42.08 -12.51
C TRP A 220 11.72 -42.42 -14.00
N HIS A 221 11.32 -41.45 -14.84
CA HIS A 221 11.20 -41.67 -16.29
C HIS A 221 12.50 -42.10 -16.95
N LEU A 222 13.62 -41.50 -16.56
CA LEU A 222 14.94 -41.86 -17.11
C LEU A 222 15.44 -43.22 -16.61
N ALA A 223 14.94 -43.70 -15.46
CA ALA A 223 15.31 -44.99 -14.88
C ALA A 223 14.38 -46.14 -15.29
N THR A 224 13.21 -45.84 -15.84
CA THR A 224 12.22 -46.84 -16.28
C THR A 224 12.42 -47.07 -17.79
N PRO A 225 12.88 -48.26 -18.21
CA PRO A 225 13.26 -48.55 -19.60
C PRO A 225 12.07 -48.61 -20.58
#